data_AF-A0A0R3M4E8-F1
#
_entry.id   AF-A0A0R3M4E8-F1
#
_cell.length_a   1.000
_cell.length_b   1.000
_cell.length_c   1.000
_cell.angle_alpha   90.00
_cell.angle_beta   90.00
_cell.angle_gamma   90.00
#
_symmetry.space_group_name_H-M   'P 1'
#
loop_
_entity.id
_entity.type
_entity.pdbx_description
1 polymer ?
#
loop_
_entity_poly.entity_id
_entity_poly.type
_entity_poly.pdbx_seq_one_letter_code
_entity_poly.pdbx_strand_id
1 'polypeptide(L)'
;MSKSRATGTAITTLLFCSAFQFFHSIGNAFETHPLAAYLLLEATLAMLIAIAMLTISTELASGKLRPLDLFFFLFPFTWLLLGSGFAWLAFDQPPIYGLSEERRILTFLYWFVLDPVRRKFGLTVSDLLLSLTLCASIYLVTAIGLQLAVPELLSGRALPDLDTRRLRMSSAGDCFAISFIIGVAGSLVSPRRTTYLVAAIVGLVGLVQVAQSRQLTLAAAITVLVLIFLLRPLWAMVVGLITIVAFLGTLSIRGPVVFSQILDTLLPNISEFFGSNLSDNPRINTLAIIANSLSENYFLGLGAVSLLYDGGLARLYGRNFFINDVGVMGEAFRVGLFYAIFVCAYAAMALRPWQRIDRMEHRSLVLGVYILYFLQAPTNGFFYRFGFVHAFLLLLMTAAGQHRKPSSAYLASPQPAASIR
;
A
#
# COMPACT_ATOMS: atom_id res chain seq x y z
N MET A 1 -3.68 -13.51 -26.03
CA MET A 1 -2.45 -13.37 -25.19
C MET A 1 -1.46 -14.43 -25.66
N SER A 2 -0.16 -14.14 -25.80
CA SER A 2 0.81 -15.21 -26.10
C SER A 2 0.97 -16.13 -24.89
N LYS A 3 1.27 -17.41 -25.11
CA LYS A 3 1.44 -18.41 -24.03
C LYS A 3 2.47 -17.94 -22.97
N SER A 4 3.54 -17.29 -23.43
CA SER A 4 4.57 -16.67 -22.57
C SER A 4 3.99 -15.58 -21.66
N ARG A 5 3.16 -14.67 -22.18
CA ARG A 5 2.53 -13.60 -21.37
C ARG A 5 1.55 -14.16 -20.35
N ALA A 6 0.79 -15.20 -20.70
CA ALA A 6 -0.10 -15.87 -19.74
C ALA A 6 0.65 -16.47 -18.55
N THR A 7 1.78 -17.13 -18.81
CA THR A 7 2.67 -17.62 -17.75
C THR A 7 3.18 -16.48 -16.87
N GLY A 8 3.65 -15.38 -17.47
CA GLY A 8 4.11 -14.22 -16.71
C GLY A 8 3.02 -13.56 -15.86
N THR A 9 1.80 -13.43 -16.38
CA THR A 9 0.64 -12.94 -15.62
C THR A 9 0.33 -13.84 -14.44
N ALA A 10 0.31 -15.16 -14.63
CA ALA A 10 0.05 -16.12 -13.55
C ALA A 10 1.12 -16.04 -12.44
N ILE A 11 2.39 -16.00 -12.81
CA ILE A 11 3.51 -15.83 -11.85
C ILE A 11 3.37 -14.51 -11.09
N THR A 12 3.06 -13.41 -11.79
CA THR A 12 2.88 -12.10 -11.17
C THR A 12 1.70 -12.08 -10.20
N THR A 13 0.59 -12.76 -10.54
CA THR A 13 -0.55 -12.92 -9.63
C THR A 13 -0.14 -13.65 -8.35
N LEU A 14 0.61 -14.75 -8.46
CA LEU A 14 1.11 -15.49 -7.30
C LEU A 14 2.05 -14.63 -6.43
N LEU A 15 2.93 -13.84 -7.06
CA LEU A 15 3.78 -12.88 -6.35
C LEU A 15 2.96 -11.81 -5.62
N PHE A 16 1.88 -11.31 -6.22
CA PHE A 16 0.95 -10.40 -5.53
C PHE A 16 0.23 -11.07 -4.37
N CYS A 17 -0.26 -12.30 -4.52
CA CYS A 17 -0.89 -13.04 -3.41
C CYS A 17 0.09 -13.23 -2.24
N SER A 18 1.36 -13.52 -2.53
CA SER A 18 2.42 -13.56 -1.52
C SER A 18 2.68 -12.18 -0.89
N ALA A 19 2.76 -11.12 -1.70
CA ALA A 19 3.07 -9.76 -1.25
C ALA A 19 1.99 -9.15 -0.34
N PHE A 20 0.71 -9.38 -0.67
CA PHE A 20 -0.42 -9.00 0.19
C PHE A 20 -0.59 -9.93 1.40
N GLN A 21 0.35 -10.86 1.61
CA GLN A 21 0.48 -11.69 2.81
C GLN A 21 -0.68 -12.67 3.01
N PHE A 22 -1.25 -13.19 1.92
CA PHE A 22 -2.46 -14.03 1.94
C PHE A 22 -2.36 -15.25 2.86
N PHE A 23 -1.15 -15.82 2.95
CA PHE A 23 -0.86 -17.04 3.68
C PHE A 23 0.11 -16.84 4.85
N HIS A 24 0.40 -15.59 5.23
CA HIS A 24 1.44 -15.31 6.23
C HIS A 24 0.87 -15.31 7.65
N SER A 25 1.45 -16.13 8.54
CA SER A 25 1.11 -16.21 9.96
C SER A 25 2.32 -15.80 10.80
N ILE A 26 2.07 -15.07 11.89
CA ILE A 26 3.06 -14.75 12.93
C ILE A 26 2.56 -15.37 14.23
N GLY A 27 3.37 -16.20 14.89
CA GLY A 27 3.13 -16.62 16.28
C GLY A 27 2.04 -17.67 16.51
N ASN A 28 1.72 -17.91 17.79
CA ASN A 28 0.77 -18.94 18.24
C ASN A 28 -0.62 -18.75 17.61
N ALA A 29 -1.37 -19.85 17.49
CA ALA A 29 -2.66 -20.02 16.79
C ALA A 29 -3.77 -18.97 17.05
N PHE A 30 -3.58 -18.08 18.02
CA PHE A 30 -4.50 -17.01 18.41
C PHE A 30 -4.24 -15.66 17.71
N GLU A 31 -3.12 -15.51 17.00
CA GLU A 31 -2.76 -14.26 16.27
C GLU A 31 -2.91 -14.39 14.74
N THR A 32 -3.45 -15.52 14.27
CA THR A 32 -3.21 -15.98 12.90
C THR A 32 -4.50 -16.31 12.16
N HIS A 33 -4.54 -15.94 10.88
CA HIS A 33 -5.52 -16.46 9.95
C HIS A 33 -5.45 -18.01 9.92
N PRO A 34 -6.58 -18.75 9.95
CA PRO A 34 -6.58 -20.20 10.11
C PRO A 34 -5.87 -20.96 8.98
N LEU A 35 -5.72 -20.34 7.81
CA LEU A 35 -5.00 -20.90 6.65
C LEU A 35 -3.55 -20.43 6.53
N ALA A 36 -3.07 -19.57 7.42
CA ALA A 36 -1.76 -18.97 7.27
C ALA A 36 -0.67 -19.90 7.81
N ALA A 37 0.33 -20.20 6.97
CA ALA A 37 1.43 -21.09 7.33
C ALA A 37 2.41 -20.36 8.25
N TYR A 38 2.76 -21.01 9.36
CA TYR A 38 3.76 -20.52 10.32
C TYR A 38 5.10 -20.26 9.61
N LEU A 39 5.72 -19.10 9.91
CA LEU A 39 7.01 -18.65 9.35
C LEU A 39 7.05 -18.40 7.83
N LEU A 40 5.91 -18.44 7.14
CA LEU A 40 5.91 -18.24 5.68
C LEU A 40 6.36 -16.82 5.29
N LEU A 41 6.04 -15.80 6.09
CA LEU A 41 6.52 -14.44 5.85
C LEU A 41 8.04 -14.38 5.99
N GLU A 42 8.58 -14.90 7.08
CA GLU A 42 10.02 -14.92 7.37
C GLU A 42 10.79 -15.66 6.27
N ALA A 43 10.29 -16.82 5.84
CA ALA A 43 10.86 -17.56 4.71
C ALA A 43 10.80 -16.76 3.40
N THR A 44 9.68 -16.07 3.14
CA THR A 44 9.52 -15.23 1.94
C THR A 44 10.50 -14.05 1.97
N LEU A 45 10.63 -13.35 3.09
CA LEU A 45 11.57 -12.24 3.25
C LEU A 45 13.02 -12.71 3.10
N ALA A 46 13.38 -13.86 3.69
CA ALA A 46 14.71 -14.45 3.51
C ALA A 46 15.01 -14.79 2.05
N MET A 47 14.03 -15.37 1.34
CA MET A 47 14.15 -15.65 -0.10
C MET A 47 14.33 -14.35 -0.91
N LEU A 48 13.55 -13.31 -0.60
CA LEU A 48 13.68 -12.01 -1.27
C LEU A 48 15.05 -11.37 -1.05
N ILE A 49 15.61 -11.48 0.17
CA ILE A 49 16.99 -11.03 0.46
C ILE A 49 18.00 -11.81 -0.39
N ALA A 50 17.90 -13.14 -0.43
CA ALA A 50 18.81 -13.97 -1.21
C ALA A 50 18.75 -13.63 -2.71
N ILE A 51 17.55 -13.48 -3.26
CA ILE A 51 17.35 -13.09 -4.67
C ILE A 51 17.90 -11.68 -4.93
N ALA A 52 17.66 -10.72 -4.04
CA ALA A 52 18.15 -9.36 -4.16
C ALA A 52 19.69 -9.32 -4.13
N MET A 53 20.33 -10.01 -3.19
CA MET A 53 21.79 -10.13 -3.09
C MET A 53 22.39 -10.75 -4.35
N LEU A 54 21.80 -11.84 -4.86
CA LEU A 54 22.25 -12.47 -6.10
C LEU A 54 22.09 -11.54 -7.30
N THR A 55 20.96 -10.82 -7.38
CA THR A 55 20.72 -9.88 -8.48
C THR A 55 21.71 -8.71 -8.43
N ILE A 56 21.92 -8.10 -7.26
CA ILE A 56 22.87 -7.00 -7.11
C ILE A 56 24.30 -7.44 -7.42
N SER A 57 24.74 -8.59 -6.91
CA SER A 57 26.09 -9.11 -7.18
C SER A 57 26.32 -9.40 -8.67
N THR A 58 25.34 -10.00 -9.35
CA THR A 58 25.44 -10.29 -10.80
C THR A 58 25.39 -9.03 -11.67
N GLU A 59 24.52 -8.08 -11.35
CA GLU A 59 24.41 -6.79 -12.06
C GLU A 59 25.65 -5.90 -11.80
N LEU A 60 26.23 -5.96 -10.60
CA LEU A 60 27.48 -5.28 -10.27
C LEU A 60 28.66 -5.90 -11.03
N ALA A 61 28.80 -7.23 -11.02
CA ALA A 61 29.85 -7.94 -11.74
C ALA A 61 29.78 -7.72 -13.26
N SER A 62 28.58 -7.53 -13.81
CA SER A 62 28.38 -7.25 -15.25
C SER A 62 28.41 -5.76 -15.62
N GLY A 63 28.55 -4.85 -14.64
CA GLY A 63 28.55 -3.40 -14.87
C GLY A 63 27.21 -2.82 -15.32
N LYS A 64 26.11 -3.55 -15.11
CA LYS A 64 24.75 -3.19 -15.58
C LYS A 64 23.80 -2.73 -14.47
N LEU A 65 24.33 -2.50 -13.27
CA LEU A 65 23.58 -2.09 -12.10
C LEU A 65 22.76 -0.81 -12.36
N ARG A 66 21.42 -0.94 -12.28
CA ARG A 66 20.51 0.20 -12.47
C ARG A 66 20.34 0.97 -11.16
N PRO A 67 20.21 2.31 -11.21
CA PRO A 67 19.95 3.10 -9.99
C PRO A 67 18.71 2.67 -9.21
N LEU A 68 17.66 2.19 -9.90
CA LEU A 68 16.46 1.66 -9.26
C LEU A 68 16.75 0.37 -8.48
N ASP A 69 17.58 -0.52 -9.01
CA ASP A 69 17.94 -1.77 -8.31
C ASP A 69 18.73 -1.43 -7.04
N LEU A 70 19.69 -0.51 -7.15
CA LEU A 70 20.45 -0.05 -5.99
C LEU A 70 19.54 0.62 -4.94
N PHE A 71 18.57 1.42 -5.36
CA PHE A 71 17.59 2.04 -4.46
C PHE A 71 16.76 0.98 -3.71
N PHE A 72 16.13 0.05 -4.43
CA PHE A 72 15.30 -0.99 -3.83
C PHE A 72 16.10 -1.96 -2.94
N PHE A 73 17.40 -2.07 -3.16
CA PHE A 73 18.30 -2.79 -2.28
C PHE A 73 18.64 -1.97 -1.02
N LEU A 74 19.25 -0.80 -1.18
CA LEU A 74 19.79 -0.03 -0.05
C LEU A 74 18.71 0.60 0.84
N PHE A 75 17.58 1.02 0.28
CA PHE A 75 16.52 1.71 1.03
C PHE A 75 16.02 0.90 2.24
N PRO A 76 15.51 -0.34 2.07
CA PRO A 76 15.02 -1.10 3.21
C PRO A 76 16.11 -1.48 4.20
N PHE A 77 17.35 -1.78 3.77
CA PHE A 77 18.44 -2.09 4.69
C PHE A 77 18.89 -0.87 5.50
N THR A 78 18.96 0.31 4.88
CA THR A 78 19.30 1.55 5.58
C THR A 78 18.23 1.88 6.62
N TRP A 79 16.95 1.72 6.26
CA TRP A 79 15.84 1.88 7.19
C TRP A 79 15.94 0.92 8.38
N LEU A 80 16.15 -0.38 8.11
CA LEU A 80 16.33 -1.41 9.15
C LEU A 80 17.47 -1.08 10.11
N LEU A 81 18.64 -0.70 9.56
CA LEU A 81 19.82 -0.41 10.35
C LEU A 81 19.65 0.84 11.19
N LEU A 82 19.04 1.90 10.65
CA LEU A 82 18.72 3.11 11.42
C LEU A 82 17.70 2.82 12.52
N GLY A 83 16.59 2.15 12.19
CA GLY A 83 15.56 1.82 13.16
C GLY A 83 16.07 0.93 14.29
N SER A 84 16.86 -0.10 13.97
CA SER A 84 17.48 -0.98 14.96
C SER A 84 18.58 -0.28 15.76
N GLY A 85 19.44 0.49 15.09
CA GLY A 85 20.54 1.23 15.71
C GLY A 85 20.07 2.30 16.68
N PHE A 86 19.02 3.06 16.33
CA PHE A 86 18.44 4.04 17.25
C PHE A 86 17.78 3.40 18.46
N ALA A 87 17.13 2.24 18.31
CA ALA A 87 16.55 1.53 19.45
C ALA A 87 17.63 1.00 20.40
N TRP A 88 18.77 0.57 19.85
CA TRP A 88 19.93 0.18 20.65
C TRP A 88 20.51 1.37 21.42
N LEU A 89 20.69 2.53 20.76
CA LEU A 89 21.25 3.72 21.40
C LEU A 89 20.31 4.35 22.43
N ALA A 90 18.99 4.30 22.22
CA ALA A 90 18.01 4.95 23.09
C ALA A 90 17.52 4.07 24.25
N PHE A 91 17.53 2.74 24.09
CA PHE A 91 16.90 1.81 25.04
C PHE A 91 17.75 0.58 25.38
N ASP A 92 19.03 0.57 24.98
CA ASP A 92 19.93 -0.58 25.12
C ASP A 92 19.35 -1.87 24.52
N GLN A 93 18.41 -1.75 23.56
CA GLN A 93 17.75 -2.89 22.94
C GLN A 93 18.73 -3.62 22.01
N PRO A 94 18.94 -4.94 22.15
CA PRO A 94 19.76 -5.69 21.22
C PRO A 94 19.24 -5.55 19.78
N PRO A 95 20.12 -5.30 18.78
CA PRO A 95 19.71 -4.97 17.42
C PRO A 95 18.76 -5.98 16.76
N ILE A 96 18.86 -7.26 17.12
CA ILE A 96 18.02 -8.34 16.58
C ILE A 96 16.52 -8.10 16.83
N TYR A 97 16.15 -7.51 17.96
CA TYR A 97 14.76 -7.19 18.28
C TYR A 97 14.24 -6.05 17.40
N GLY A 98 15.07 -5.03 17.15
CA GLY A 98 14.72 -3.93 16.26
C GLY A 98 14.62 -4.37 14.80
N LEU A 99 15.52 -5.25 14.35
CA LEU A 99 15.45 -5.85 13.01
C LEU A 99 14.19 -6.69 12.83
N SER A 100 13.81 -7.46 13.86
CA SER A 100 12.56 -8.22 13.85
C SER A 100 11.35 -7.30 13.74
N GLU A 101 11.31 -6.21 14.52
CA GLU A 101 10.19 -5.26 14.50
C GLU A 101 10.03 -4.57 13.13
N GLU A 102 11.14 -4.17 12.49
CA GLU A 102 11.10 -3.42 11.23
C GLU A 102 11.05 -4.29 9.97
N ARG A 103 11.11 -5.62 10.09
CA ARG A 103 11.29 -6.53 8.95
C ARG A 103 10.29 -6.35 7.80
N ARG A 104 9.10 -5.79 8.05
CA ARG A 104 8.08 -5.52 7.01
C ARG A 104 8.56 -4.54 5.94
N ILE A 105 9.53 -3.67 6.22
CA ILE A 105 10.14 -2.79 5.22
C ILE A 105 10.86 -3.59 4.12
N LEU A 106 11.28 -4.83 4.39
CA LEU A 106 11.91 -5.71 3.40
C LEU A 106 10.96 -6.10 2.26
N THR A 107 9.65 -5.83 2.37
CA THR A 107 8.71 -5.99 1.26
C THR A 107 9.04 -5.09 0.06
N PHE A 108 9.88 -4.05 0.21
CA PHE A 108 10.48 -3.34 -0.94
C PHE A 108 11.23 -4.28 -1.89
N LEU A 109 11.79 -5.38 -1.38
CA LEU A 109 12.55 -6.35 -2.17
C LEU A 109 11.71 -7.15 -3.16
N TYR A 110 10.36 -7.05 -3.11
CA TYR A 110 9.50 -7.58 -4.17
C TYR A 110 9.84 -7.02 -5.56
N TRP A 111 10.51 -5.86 -5.64
CA TRP A 111 11.09 -5.33 -6.88
C TRP A 111 11.95 -6.37 -7.63
N PHE A 112 12.78 -7.13 -6.90
CA PHE A 112 13.73 -8.09 -7.46
C PHE A 112 13.08 -9.37 -8.01
N VAL A 113 11.81 -9.62 -7.69
CA VAL A 113 11.05 -10.72 -8.30
C VAL A 113 10.07 -10.20 -9.36
N LEU A 114 9.46 -9.04 -9.13
CA LEU A 114 8.46 -8.48 -10.03
C LEU A 114 9.06 -7.92 -11.33
N ASP A 115 10.13 -7.11 -11.25
CA ASP A 115 10.70 -6.49 -12.46
C ASP A 115 11.36 -7.50 -13.40
N PRO A 116 12.11 -8.52 -12.92
CA PRO A 116 12.61 -9.58 -13.81
C PRO A 116 11.51 -10.39 -14.47
N VAL A 117 10.44 -10.76 -13.74
CA VAL A 117 9.28 -11.47 -14.34
C VAL A 117 8.64 -10.60 -15.42
N ARG A 118 8.39 -9.32 -15.14
CA ARG A 118 7.85 -8.37 -16.11
C ARG A 118 8.71 -8.29 -17.38
N ARG A 119 10.03 -8.14 -17.23
CA ARG A 119 10.97 -8.04 -18.35
C ARG A 119 11.06 -9.34 -19.15
N LYS A 120 11.16 -10.49 -18.47
CA LYS A 120 11.29 -11.81 -19.10
C LYS A 120 10.08 -12.20 -19.94
N PHE A 121 8.87 -11.91 -19.45
CA PHE A 121 7.63 -12.28 -20.11
C PHE A 121 7.01 -11.14 -20.94
N GLY A 122 7.64 -9.96 -20.98
CA GLY A 122 7.15 -8.81 -21.75
C GLY A 122 5.78 -8.30 -21.26
N LEU A 123 5.58 -8.28 -19.94
CA LEU A 123 4.31 -7.88 -19.34
C LEU A 123 4.06 -6.38 -19.50
N THR A 124 2.86 -6.05 -19.96
CA THR A 124 2.37 -4.68 -20.13
C THR A 124 1.61 -4.22 -18.89
N VAL A 125 1.30 -2.92 -18.83
CA VAL A 125 0.42 -2.34 -17.79
C VAL A 125 -0.87 -3.16 -17.64
N SER A 126 -1.56 -3.47 -18.74
CA SER A 126 -2.80 -4.26 -18.69
C SER A 126 -2.61 -5.66 -18.07
N ASP A 127 -1.46 -6.31 -18.29
CA ASP A 127 -1.19 -7.62 -17.69
C ASP A 127 -0.96 -7.50 -16.18
N LEU A 128 -0.27 -6.45 -15.75
CA LEU A 128 -0.06 -6.16 -14.32
C LEU A 128 -1.38 -5.85 -13.62
N LEU A 129 -2.27 -5.09 -14.27
CA LEU A 129 -3.60 -4.79 -13.73
C LEU A 129 -4.48 -6.04 -13.66
N LEU A 130 -4.40 -6.91 -14.67
CA LEU A 130 -5.08 -8.20 -14.65
C LEU A 130 -4.57 -9.06 -13.50
N SER A 131 -3.26 -9.15 -13.28
CA SER A 131 -2.69 -9.86 -12.14
C SER A 131 -3.17 -9.30 -10.79
N LEU A 132 -3.24 -7.98 -10.65
CA LEU A 132 -3.77 -7.34 -9.44
C LEU A 132 -5.25 -7.68 -9.23
N THR A 133 -6.05 -7.62 -10.30
CA THR A 133 -7.50 -7.90 -10.24
C THR A 133 -7.74 -9.37 -9.89
N LEU A 134 -7.00 -10.28 -10.50
CA LEU A 134 -7.04 -11.71 -10.17
C LEU A 134 -6.64 -11.96 -8.72
N CYS A 135 -5.60 -11.30 -8.22
CA CYS A 135 -5.22 -11.35 -6.81
C CYS A 135 -6.40 -10.90 -5.93
N ALA A 136 -6.98 -9.73 -6.20
CA ALA A 136 -8.14 -9.22 -5.45
C ALA A 136 -9.33 -10.20 -5.52
N SER A 137 -9.60 -10.81 -6.66
CA SER A 137 -10.67 -11.80 -6.81
C SER A 137 -10.41 -13.08 -6.00
N ILE A 138 -9.17 -13.60 -6.01
CA ILE A 138 -8.78 -14.76 -5.18
C ILE A 138 -8.98 -14.47 -3.70
N TYR A 139 -8.58 -13.28 -3.26
CA TYR A 139 -8.80 -12.81 -1.89
C TYR A 139 -10.29 -12.72 -1.56
N LEU A 140 -11.09 -12.11 -2.42
CA LEU A 140 -12.52 -11.94 -2.21
C LEU A 140 -13.23 -13.29 -2.05
N VAL A 141 -13.00 -14.21 -2.99
CA VAL A 141 -13.62 -15.54 -2.98
C VAL A 141 -13.21 -16.31 -1.73
N THR A 142 -11.92 -16.27 -1.37
CA THR A 142 -11.43 -17.01 -0.21
C THR A 142 -11.91 -16.41 1.11
N ALA A 143 -11.94 -15.07 1.22
CA ALA A 143 -12.46 -14.39 2.39
C ALA A 143 -13.94 -14.69 2.62
N ILE A 144 -14.76 -14.61 1.58
CA ILE A 144 -16.19 -14.97 1.65
C ILE A 144 -16.34 -16.46 1.99
N GLY A 145 -15.58 -17.33 1.31
CA GLY A 145 -15.61 -18.76 1.57
C GLY A 145 -15.29 -19.11 3.03
N LEU A 146 -14.30 -18.45 3.62
CA LEU A 146 -13.94 -18.62 5.03
C LEU A 146 -14.98 -18.06 5.99
N GLN A 147 -15.55 -16.89 5.70
CA GLN A 147 -16.65 -16.32 6.50
C GLN A 147 -17.86 -17.25 6.53
N LEU A 148 -18.15 -17.95 5.44
CA LEU A 148 -19.24 -18.93 5.34
C LEU A 148 -18.91 -20.27 5.99
N ALA A 149 -17.67 -20.76 5.84
CA ALA A 149 -17.26 -22.09 6.31
C ALA A 149 -16.96 -22.14 7.81
N VAL A 150 -16.48 -21.05 8.41
CA VAL A 150 -16.07 -21.01 9.83
C VAL A 150 -16.64 -19.77 10.56
N PRO A 151 -17.97 -19.63 10.65
CA PRO A 151 -18.59 -18.45 11.26
C PRO A 151 -18.24 -18.32 12.76
N GLU A 152 -18.09 -19.42 13.50
CA GLU A 152 -17.91 -19.39 14.96
C GLU A 152 -16.52 -18.94 15.42
N LEU A 153 -15.43 -19.37 14.77
CA LEU A 153 -14.05 -18.92 15.10
C LEU A 153 -13.77 -17.47 14.69
N LEU A 154 -14.49 -16.93 13.70
CA LEU A 154 -14.33 -15.55 13.23
C LEU A 154 -15.31 -14.56 13.91
N SER A 155 -16.38 -15.06 14.54
CA SER A 155 -17.39 -14.22 15.22
C SER A 155 -16.91 -13.59 16.54
N GLY A 156 -15.73 -13.98 17.05
CA GLY A 156 -15.16 -13.45 18.30
C GLY A 156 -15.98 -13.77 19.56
N ARG A 157 -17.02 -14.62 19.48
CA ARG A 157 -17.93 -14.90 20.60
C ARG A 157 -17.39 -15.86 21.65
N ALA A 158 -16.29 -16.58 21.36
CA ALA A 158 -15.77 -17.62 22.24
C ALA A 158 -14.59 -17.19 23.13
N LEU A 159 -14.00 -16.02 22.93
CA LEU A 159 -12.77 -15.59 23.62
C LEU A 159 -12.86 -14.12 24.06
N PRO A 160 -13.19 -13.83 25.33
CA PRO A 160 -13.46 -12.47 25.82
C PRO A 160 -12.25 -11.51 25.77
N ASP A 161 -11.02 -12.02 25.59
CA ASP A 161 -9.79 -11.22 25.48
C ASP A 161 -9.25 -11.11 24.04
N LEU A 162 -9.93 -11.67 23.05
CA LEU A 162 -9.45 -11.66 21.67
C LEU A 162 -9.88 -10.36 20.98
N ASP A 163 -8.92 -9.48 20.70
CA ASP A 163 -9.18 -8.28 19.90
C ASP A 163 -9.71 -8.69 18.51
N THR A 164 -11.01 -8.50 18.28
CA THR A 164 -11.70 -8.84 17.04
C THR A 164 -11.14 -8.12 15.81
N ARG A 165 -10.27 -7.10 15.97
CA ARG A 165 -9.50 -6.49 14.88
C ARG A 165 -8.37 -7.40 14.38
N ARG A 166 -7.81 -8.26 15.22
CA ARG A 166 -6.71 -9.19 14.89
C ARG A 166 -7.16 -10.39 14.05
N LEU A 167 -8.45 -10.73 14.09
CA LEU A 167 -9.08 -11.74 13.21
C LEU A 167 -9.43 -11.18 11.82
N ARG A 168 -9.39 -9.85 11.64
CA ARG A 168 -9.68 -9.23 10.34
C ARG A 168 -8.46 -9.39 9.44
N MET A 169 -8.69 -9.78 8.19
CA MET A 169 -7.68 -9.78 7.13
C MET A 169 -7.22 -8.34 6.84
N SER A 170 -6.38 -7.75 7.71
CA SER A 170 -6.03 -6.34 7.62
C SER A 170 -5.15 -6.02 6.40
N SER A 171 -4.42 -7.01 5.86
CA SER A 171 -3.53 -6.82 4.70
C SER A 171 -4.26 -6.90 3.35
N ALA A 172 -5.45 -7.50 3.29
CA ALA A 172 -6.24 -7.61 2.06
C ALA A 172 -6.88 -6.28 1.65
N GLY A 173 -7.08 -5.37 2.61
CA GLY A 173 -7.73 -4.08 2.38
C GLY A 173 -7.02 -3.26 1.30
N ASP A 174 -5.70 -3.21 1.33
CA ASP A 174 -4.92 -2.46 0.35
C ASP A 174 -5.07 -3.03 -1.06
N CYS A 175 -5.17 -4.35 -1.21
CA CYS A 175 -5.40 -4.99 -2.50
C CYS A 175 -6.72 -4.51 -3.12
N PHE A 176 -7.78 -4.52 -2.31
CA PHE A 176 -9.09 -4.05 -2.72
C PHE A 176 -9.12 -2.55 -2.99
N ALA A 177 -8.46 -1.75 -2.16
CA ALA A 177 -8.38 -0.30 -2.34
C ALA A 177 -7.64 0.07 -3.62
N ILE A 178 -6.47 -0.52 -3.87
CA ILE A 178 -5.70 -0.28 -5.10
C ILE A 178 -6.50 -0.76 -6.32
N SER A 179 -7.10 -1.96 -6.27
CA SER A 179 -7.93 -2.48 -7.36
C SER A 179 -9.12 -1.56 -7.66
N PHE A 180 -9.78 -1.06 -6.61
CA PHE A 180 -10.89 -0.12 -6.73
C PHE A 180 -10.45 1.18 -7.40
N ILE A 181 -9.39 1.82 -6.87
CA ILE A 181 -8.90 3.11 -7.38
C ILE A 181 -8.40 3.00 -8.81
N ILE A 182 -7.64 1.95 -9.14
CA ILE A 182 -7.18 1.69 -10.51
C ILE A 182 -8.38 1.43 -11.44
N GLY A 183 -9.37 0.66 -10.99
CA GLY A 183 -10.58 0.40 -11.76
C GLY A 183 -11.38 1.68 -12.05
N VAL A 184 -11.54 2.55 -11.06
CA VAL A 184 -12.22 3.83 -11.25
C VAL A 184 -11.38 4.74 -12.16
N ALA A 185 -10.10 4.97 -11.86
CA ALA A 185 -9.21 5.82 -12.66
C ALA A 185 -9.14 5.38 -14.12
N GLY A 186 -9.07 4.07 -14.37
CA GLY A 186 -9.06 3.50 -15.72
C GLY A 186 -10.41 3.63 -16.42
N SER A 187 -11.54 3.42 -15.74
CA SER A 187 -12.88 3.58 -16.33
C SER A 187 -13.20 5.04 -16.70
N LEU A 188 -12.62 6.01 -16.00
CA LEU A 188 -12.77 7.43 -16.27
C LEU A 188 -12.09 7.87 -17.57
N VAL A 189 -10.94 7.26 -17.91
CA VAL A 189 -10.06 7.75 -19.00
C VAL A 189 -9.98 6.77 -20.19
N SER A 190 -10.09 5.46 -19.94
CA SER A 190 -9.84 4.44 -20.95
C SER A 190 -11.08 4.13 -21.82
N PRO A 191 -10.91 3.82 -23.11
CA PRO A 191 -11.98 3.26 -23.94
C PRO A 191 -12.38 1.84 -23.52
N ARG A 192 -11.49 1.09 -22.83
CA ARG A 192 -11.74 -0.28 -22.38
C ARG A 192 -12.43 -0.34 -21.02
N ARG A 193 -13.51 0.43 -20.87
CA ARG A 193 -14.17 0.67 -19.56
C ARG A 193 -14.58 -0.61 -18.84
N THR A 194 -15.00 -1.64 -19.57
CA THR A 194 -15.52 -2.89 -18.99
C THR A 194 -14.48 -3.61 -18.13
N THR A 195 -13.23 -3.73 -18.57
CA THR A 195 -12.18 -4.40 -17.79
C THR A 195 -11.87 -3.64 -16.50
N TYR A 196 -11.82 -2.32 -16.57
CA TYR A 196 -11.59 -1.46 -15.40
C TYR A 196 -12.78 -1.45 -14.44
N LEU A 197 -14.00 -1.55 -14.97
CA LEU A 197 -15.22 -1.68 -14.16
C LEU A 197 -15.19 -2.97 -13.33
N VAL A 198 -14.71 -4.09 -13.89
CA VAL A 198 -14.56 -5.34 -13.13
C VAL A 198 -13.60 -5.15 -11.95
N ALA A 199 -12.44 -4.52 -12.18
CA ALA A 199 -11.49 -4.22 -11.11
C ALA A 199 -12.08 -3.29 -10.03
N ALA A 200 -12.90 -2.31 -10.45
CA ALA A 200 -13.62 -1.41 -9.55
C ALA A 200 -14.66 -2.16 -8.71
N ILE A 201 -15.47 -3.01 -9.33
CA ILE A 201 -16.51 -3.79 -8.63
C ILE A 201 -15.88 -4.75 -7.64
N VAL A 202 -14.87 -5.53 -8.06
CA VAL A 202 -14.16 -6.47 -7.17
C VAL A 202 -13.53 -5.72 -5.99
N GLY A 203 -12.88 -4.58 -6.25
CA GLY A 203 -12.29 -3.74 -5.21
C GLY A 203 -13.34 -3.18 -4.24
N LEU A 204 -14.46 -2.65 -4.74
CA LEU A 204 -15.52 -2.08 -3.91
C LEU A 204 -16.19 -3.14 -3.04
N VAL A 205 -16.54 -4.30 -3.63
CA VAL A 205 -17.15 -5.40 -2.88
C VAL A 205 -16.18 -5.91 -1.82
N GLY A 206 -14.89 -6.06 -2.14
CA GLY A 206 -13.88 -6.42 -1.15
C GLY A 206 -13.70 -5.39 -0.04
N LEU A 207 -13.72 -4.09 -0.35
CA LEU A 207 -13.67 -3.03 0.66
C LEU A 207 -14.86 -3.08 1.63
N VAL A 208 -16.07 -3.24 1.09
CA VAL A 208 -17.31 -3.19 1.88
C VAL A 208 -17.55 -4.49 2.65
N GLN A 209 -17.27 -5.65 2.05
CA GLN A 209 -17.60 -6.95 2.64
C GLN A 209 -16.45 -7.54 3.47
N VAL A 210 -15.21 -7.38 3.01
CA VAL A 210 -14.04 -8.03 3.62
C VAL A 210 -13.25 -7.06 4.49
N ALA A 211 -12.80 -5.93 3.92
CA ALA A 211 -11.90 -5.02 4.63
C ALA A 211 -12.61 -4.29 5.78
N GLN A 212 -13.84 -3.82 5.52
CA GLN A 212 -14.72 -3.14 6.50
C GLN A 212 -14.05 -2.01 7.29
N SER A 213 -12.97 -1.42 6.73
CA SER A 213 -12.23 -0.34 7.37
C SER A 213 -12.84 0.99 6.97
N ARG A 214 -13.52 1.65 7.92
CA ARG A 214 -14.15 2.97 7.73
C ARG A 214 -13.16 3.97 7.13
N GLN A 215 -11.93 3.95 7.63
CA GLN A 215 -10.90 4.89 7.20
C GLN A 215 -10.38 4.60 5.79
N LEU A 216 -10.15 3.33 5.45
CA LEU A 216 -9.70 2.93 4.12
C LEU A 216 -10.76 3.25 3.06
N THR A 217 -12.03 2.95 3.36
CA THR A 217 -13.16 3.26 2.48
C THR A 217 -13.33 4.76 2.31
N LEU A 218 -13.19 5.55 3.37
CA LEU A 218 -13.24 7.02 3.29
C LEU A 218 -12.09 7.57 2.45
N ALA A 219 -10.86 7.11 2.66
CA ALA A 219 -9.69 7.52 1.87
C ALA A 219 -9.88 7.18 0.38
N ALA A 220 -10.42 5.99 0.07
CA ALA A 220 -10.75 5.59 -1.29
C ALA A 220 -11.84 6.48 -1.91
N ALA A 221 -12.90 6.80 -1.17
CA ALA A 221 -13.97 7.68 -1.64
C ALA A 221 -13.45 9.09 -1.95
N ILE A 222 -12.66 9.69 -1.05
CA ILE A 222 -12.04 11.00 -1.27
C ILE A 222 -11.10 10.95 -2.49
N THR A 223 -10.31 9.88 -2.63
CA THR A 223 -9.44 9.69 -3.80
C THR A 223 -10.24 9.69 -5.10
N VAL A 224 -11.36 8.98 -5.16
CA VAL A 224 -12.25 8.97 -6.33
C VAL A 224 -12.79 10.36 -6.64
N LEU A 225 -13.25 11.11 -5.63
CA LEU A 225 -13.74 12.48 -5.81
C LEU A 225 -12.65 13.40 -6.39
N VAL A 226 -11.44 13.33 -5.84
CA VAL A 226 -10.28 14.08 -6.34
C VAL A 226 -9.96 13.68 -7.79
N LEU A 227 -9.99 12.38 -8.12
CA LEU A 227 -9.75 11.92 -9.49
C LEU A 227 -10.81 12.41 -10.47
N ILE A 228 -12.10 12.38 -10.10
CA ILE A 228 -13.19 12.92 -10.94
C ILE A 228 -12.96 14.41 -11.18
N PHE A 229 -12.60 15.16 -10.14
CA PHE A 229 -12.35 16.60 -10.25
C PHE A 229 -11.12 16.94 -11.11
N LEU A 230 -10.02 16.18 -10.95
CA LEU A 230 -8.78 16.39 -11.70
C LEU A 230 -8.90 15.96 -13.17
N LEU A 231 -9.58 14.85 -13.44
CA LEU A 231 -9.71 14.28 -14.79
C LEU A 231 -10.90 14.87 -15.57
N ARG A 232 -11.85 15.52 -14.88
CA ARG A 232 -13.06 16.14 -15.42
C ARG A 232 -13.81 15.32 -16.49
N PRO A 233 -14.07 14.02 -16.29
CA PRO A 233 -14.81 13.25 -17.28
C PRO A 233 -16.28 13.69 -17.29
N LEU A 234 -16.73 14.26 -18.42
CA LEU A 234 -18.09 14.81 -18.60
C LEU A 234 -19.18 13.84 -18.14
N TRP A 235 -19.06 12.56 -18.47
CA TRP A 235 -20.05 11.55 -18.10
C TRP A 235 -20.16 11.36 -16.58
N ALA A 236 -19.05 11.37 -15.84
CA ALA A 236 -19.08 11.18 -14.39
C ALA A 236 -19.62 12.42 -13.68
N MET A 237 -19.34 13.61 -14.22
CA MET A 237 -19.93 14.86 -13.73
C MET A 237 -21.45 14.87 -13.95
N VAL A 238 -21.93 14.41 -15.11
CA VAL A 238 -23.37 14.28 -15.41
C VAL A 238 -24.03 13.25 -14.49
N VAL A 239 -23.45 12.06 -14.34
CA VAL A 239 -23.98 11.03 -13.42
C VAL A 239 -23.97 11.52 -11.98
N GLY A 240 -22.91 12.21 -11.56
CA GLY A 240 -22.81 12.84 -10.25
C GLY A 240 -23.90 13.88 -10.02
N LEU A 241 -24.16 14.74 -11.00
CA LEU A 241 -25.25 15.71 -10.95
C LEU A 241 -26.61 15.03 -10.86
N ILE A 242 -26.87 14.00 -11.69
CA ILE A 242 -28.12 13.22 -11.63
C ILE A 242 -28.29 12.57 -10.26
N THR A 243 -27.22 12.04 -9.69
CA THR A 243 -27.25 11.38 -8.37
C THR A 243 -27.50 12.39 -7.26
N ILE A 244 -26.88 13.58 -7.32
CA ILE A 244 -27.15 14.67 -6.38
C ILE A 244 -28.60 15.14 -6.50
N VAL A 245 -29.11 15.35 -7.72
CA VAL A 245 -30.51 15.74 -7.95
C VAL A 245 -31.48 14.66 -7.45
N ALA A 246 -31.19 13.38 -7.71
CA ALA A 246 -32.00 12.27 -7.22
C ALA A 246 -31.94 12.14 -5.69
N PHE A 247 -30.76 12.36 -5.09
CA PHE A 247 -30.59 12.34 -3.64
C PHE A 247 -31.31 13.51 -2.97
N LEU A 248 -31.17 14.73 -3.50
CA LEU A 248 -31.90 15.91 -3.04
C LEU A 248 -33.41 15.73 -3.23
N GLY A 249 -33.87 15.19 -4.35
CA GLY A 249 -35.27 14.85 -4.56
C GLY A 249 -35.77 13.81 -3.57
N THR A 250 -34.96 12.79 -3.26
CA THR A 250 -35.27 11.79 -2.24
C THR A 250 -35.32 12.41 -0.84
N LEU A 251 -34.40 13.32 -0.51
CA LEU A 251 -34.42 14.09 0.73
C LEU A 251 -35.59 15.07 0.81
N SER A 252 -36.04 15.65 -0.30
CA SER A 252 -37.23 16.51 -0.30
C SER A 252 -38.51 15.70 -0.04
N ILE A 253 -38.57 14.44 -0.48
CA ILE A 253 -39.75 13.57 -0.32
C ILE A 253 -39.73 12.80 1.00
N ARG A 254 -38.55 12.32 1.43
CA ARG A 254 -38.38 11.45 2.62
C ARG A 254 -37.57 12.10 3.73
N GLY A 255 -37.22 13.38 3.59
CA GLY A 255 -36.33 14.13 4.49
C GLY A 255 -36.65 13.98 5.97
N PRO A 256 -37.90 14.17 6.42
CA PRO A 256 -38.22 14.07 7.85
C PRO A 256 -37.93 12.69 8.45
N VAL A 257 -38.20 11.61 7.70
CA VAL A 257 -38.02 10.21 8.14
C VAL A 257 -36.56 9.77 8.04
N VAL A 258 -35.88 10.15 6.95
CA VAL A 258 -34.46 9.84 6.75
C VAL A 258 -33.59 10.64 7.72
N PHE A 259 -33.94 11.90 7.99
CA PHE A 259 -33.21 12.77 8.89
C PHE A 259 -33.35 12.32 10.35
N SER A 260 -34.54 11.88 10.79
CA SER A 260 -34.70 11.32 12.15
C SER A 260 -33.92 10.02 12.31
N GLN A 261 -33.99 9.10 11.35
CA GLN A 261 -33.22 7.83 11.40
C GLN A 261 -31.70 8.06 11.35
N ILE A 262 -31.24 9.00 10.51
CA ILE A 262 -29.83 9.37 10.42
C ILE A 262 -29.39 10.05 11.72
N LEU A 263 -30.16 10.98 12.29
CA LEU A 263 -29.86 11.60 13.57
C LEU A 263 -29.82 10.57 14.69
N ASP A 264 -30.81 9.68 14.81
CA ASP A 264 -30.83 8.65 15.86
C ASP A 264 -29.66 7.66 15.75
N THR A 265 -29.14 7.45 14.53
CA THR A 265 -27.97 6.59 14.30
C THR A 265 -26.66 7.36 14.43
N LEU A 266 -26.60 8.64 14.02
CA LEU A 266 -25.37 9.44 14.00
C LEU A 266 -25.15 10.22 15.29
N LEU A 267 -26.18 10.75 15.96
CA LEU A 267 -26.02 11.52 17.22
C LEU A 267 -25.27 10.72 18.29
N PRO A 268 -25.58 9.44 18.57
CA PRO A 268 -24.84 8.66 19.55
C PRO A 268 -23.39 8.43 19.13
N ASN A 269 -23.15 8.20 17.83
CA ASN A 269 -21.81 8.00 17.29
C ASN A 269 -20.97 9.30 17.27
N ILE A 270 -21.61 10.45 17.03
CA ILE A 270 -21.00 11.78 17.03
C ILE A 270 -20.77 12.24 18.48
N SER A 271 -21.70 12.00 19.40
CA SER A 271 -21.52 12.30 20.83
C SER A 271 -20.46 11.40 21.47
N GLU A 272 -20.25 10.18 21.00
CA GLU A 272 -19.11 9.34 21.42
C GLU A 272 -17.77 9.83 20.81
N PHE A 273 -17.80 10.29 19.55
CA PHE A 273 -16.62 10.79 18.84
C PHE A 273 -16.14 12.18 19.31
N PHE A 274 -17.05 13.04 19.77
CA PHE A 274 -16.77 14.38 20.28
C PHE A 274 -16.94 14.54 21.79
N GLY A 275 -17.62 13.61 22.46
CA GLY A 275 -17.95 13.67 23.89
C GLY A 275 -17.15 12.76 24.80
N SER A 276 -16.28 11.90 24.26
CA SER A 276 -15.12 11.43 25.03
C SER A 276 -14.11 12.59 25.06
N ASN A 277 -13.68 13.02 26.25
CA ASN A 277 -12.73 14.13 26.38
C ASN A 277 -11.58 13.91 25.38
N LEU A 278 -11.22 14.92 24.58
CA LEU A 278 -10.07 14.79 23.67
C LEU A 278 -8.78 14.38 24.42
N SER A 279 -8.71 14.62 25.74
CA SER A 279 -7.66 14.16 26.65
C SER A 279 -7.62 12.65 26.90
N ASP A 280 -8.72 11.93 26.71
CA ASP A 280 -8.82 10.48 26.94
C ASP A 280 -8.64 9.69 25.63
N ASN A 281 -8.42 10.36 24.50
CA ASN A 281 -8.17 9.70 23.22
C ASN A 281 -6.75 9.11 23.20
N PRO A 282 -6.59 7.78 23.18
CA PRO A 282 -5.27 7.12 23.28
C PRO A 282 -4.35 7.48 22.10
N ARG A 283 -4.92 7.83 20.94
CA ARG A 283 -4.13 8.26 19.78
C ARG A 283 -3.55 9.65 19.96
N ILE A 284 -4.32 10.59 20.51
CA ILE A 284 -3.85 11.96 20.75
C ILE A 284 -2.75 11.94 21.82
N ASN A 285 -2.95 11.17 22.90
CA ASN A 285 -1.93 11.00 23.94
C ASN A 285 -0.65 10.37 23.40
N THR A 286 -0.76 9.36 22.54
CA THR A 286 0.43 8.74 21.93
C THR A 286 1.16 9.70 20.99
N LEU A 287 0.42 10.51 20.21
CA LEU A 287 1.02 11.53 19.36
C LEU A 287 1.77 12.58 20.20
N ALA A 288 1.22 13.00 21.33
CA ALA A 288 1.88 13.93 22.26
C ALA A 288 3.15 13.31 22.85
N ILE A 289 3.11 12.05 23.30
CA ILE A 289 4.29 11.33 23.80
C ILE A 289 5.37 11.25 22.73
N ILE A 290 5.01 10.90 21.49
CA ILE A 290 5.96 10.82 20.37
C ILE A 290 6.57 12.18 20.06
N ALA A 291 5.76 13.24 20.00
CA ALA A 291 6.24 14.58 19.71
C ALA A 291 7.21 15.08 20.80
N ASN A 292 6.88 14.86 22.07
CA ASN A 292 7.76 15.21 23.19
C ASN A 292 9.05 14.40 23.16
N SER A 293 8.96 13.07 22.96
CA SER A 293 10.14 12.19 22.93
C SER A 293 11.06 12.54 21.76
N LEU A 294 10.51 12.87 20.60
CA LEU A 294 11.30 13.36 19.46
C LEU A 294 11.94 14.72 19.77
N SER A 295 11.21 15.64 20.39
CA SER A 295 11.75 16.95 20.77
C SER A 295 12.90 16.83 21.78
N GLU A 296 12.74 15.97 22.79
CA GLU A 296 13.77 15.68 23.81
C GLU A 296 15.00 15.01 23.19
N ASN A 297 14.81 14.21 22.14
CA ASN A 297 15.90 13.54 21.42
C ASN A 297 16.39 14.34 20.19
N TYR A 298 16.23 15.67 20.17
CA TYR A 298 16.68 16.56 19.07
C TYR A 298 16.20 16.13 17.67
N PHE A 299 15.00 15.54 17.60
CA PHE A 299 14.38 14.94 16.42
C PHE A 299 15.18 13.80 15.78
N LEU A 300 16.16 13.24 16.50
CA LEU A 300 16.75 11.96 16.17
C LEU A 300 15.72 10.85 16.47
N GLY A 301 15.68 9.84 15.60
CA GLY A 301 14.79 8.71 15.81
C GLY A 301 15.11 7.99 17.11
N LEU A 302 14.09 7.40 17.72
CA LEU A 302 14.20 6.55 18.90
C LEU A 302 14.20 5.07 18.53
N GLY A 303 14.03 4.77 17.24
CA GLY A 303 14.16 3.44 16.68
C GLY A 303 12.94 2.54 16.85
N ALA A 304 13.12 1.31 16.40
CA ALA A 304 12.12 0.27 16.40
C ALA A 304 12.18 -0.56 17.68
N VAL A 305 11.52 -0.05 18.71
CA VAL A 305 11.47 -0.74 20.00
C VAL A 305 10.47 -1.90 19.90
N SER A 306 10.95 -3.11 20.11
CA SER A 306 10.16 -4.32 19.97
C SER A 306 9.40 -4.63 21.25
N LEU A 307 8.15 -5.10 21.11
CA LEU A 307 7.37 -5.63 22.24
C LEU A 307 8.02 -6.87 22.88
N LEU A 308 8.92 -7.55 22.16
CA LEU A 308 9.65 -8.72 22.64
C LEU A 308 10.80 -8.37 23.61
N TYR A 309 11.17 -7.09 23.70
CA TYR A 309 12.23 -6.62 24.58
C TYR A 309 11.69 -5.63 25.61
N ASP A 310 11.71 -6.02 26.89
CA ASP A 310 11.25 -5.20 28.03
C ASP A 310 9.84 -4.59 27.85
N GLY A 311 8.91 -5.35 27.25
CA GLY A 311 7.54 -4.90 26.98
C GLY A 311 7.44 -3.82 25.89
N GLY A 312 8.55 -3.49 25.23
CA GLY A 312 8.66 -2.47 24.21
C GLY A 312 8.04 -1.14 24.61
N LEU A 313 7.37 -0.51 23.67
CA LEU A 313 6.74 0.79 23.91
C LEU A 313 5.35 0.70 24.55
N ALA A 314 4.84 -0.52 24.80
CA ALA A 314 3.61 -0.68 25.58
C ALA A 314 3.74 -0.10 27.00
N ARG A 315 4.98 0.09 27.49
CA ARG A 315 5.27 0.79 28.74
C ARG A 315 4.98 2.30 28.70
N LEU A 316 4.97 2.91 27.51
CA LEU A 316 4.76 4.35 27.36
C LEU A 316 3.30 4.72 27.07
N TYR A 317 2.57 3.92 26.30
CA TYR A 317 1.21 4.25 25.84
C TYR A 317 0.17 3.15 26.08
N GLY A 318 0.53 2.08 26.82
CA GLY A 318 -0.36 0.97 27.17
C GLY A 318 -0.37 -0.18 26.16
N ARG A 319 -0.93 -1.33 26.57
CA ARG A 319 -0.89 -2.61 25.81
C ARG A 319 -1.78 -2.65 24.55
N ASN A 320 -2.70 -1.70 24.39
CA ASN A 320 -3.72 -1.72 23.32
C ASN A 320 -3.46 -0.72 22.20
N PHE A 321 -2.28 -0.10 22.17
CA PHE A 321 -1.93 0.90 21.16
C PHE A 321 -0.60 0.50 20.50
N PHE A 322 -0.48 0.61 19.18
CA PHE A 322 0.76 0.31 18.46
C PHE A 322 1.31 1.58 17.80
N ILE A 323 2.63 1.76 17.80
CA ILE A 323 3.29 2.86 17.05
C ILE A 323 2.90 2.88 15.57
N ASN A 324 2.53 1.73 15.04
CA ASN A 324 2.09 1.62 13.65
C ASN A 324 0.71 2.24 13.39
N ASP A 325 -0.02 2.65 14.43
CA ASP A 325 -1.37 3.23 14.33
C ASP A 325 -1.35 4.77 14.30
N VAL A 326 -0.16 5.37 14.44
CA VAL A 326 0.09 6.83 14.29
C VAL A 326 0.79 7.19 12.97
N GLY A 327 0.88 6.22 12.05
CA GLY A 327 1.33 6.41 10.68
C GLY A 327 2.64 7.16 10.51
N VAL A 328 2.65 8.27 9.77
CA VAL A 328 3.85 9.10 9.53
C VAL A 328 4.55 9.50 10.83
N MET A 329 3.79 9.79 11.89
CA MET A 329 4.40 10.14 13.18
C MET A 329 5.11 8.94 13.82
N GLY A 330 4.61 7.73 13.60
CA GLY A 330 5.29 6.50 14.03
C GLY A 330 6.56 6.23 13.23
N GLU A 331 6.55 6.52 11.93
CA GLU A 331 7.74 6.44 11.07
C GLU A 331 8.78 7.50 11.45
N ALA A 332 8.34 8.73 11.71
CA ALA A 332 9.20 9.79 12.24
C ALA A 332 9.74 9.45 13.63
N PHE A 333 8.98 8.78 14.50
CA PHE A 333 9.50 8.28 15.77
C PHE A 333 10.66 7.29 15.55
N ARG A 334 10.52 6.39 14.57
CA ARG A 334 11.52 5.34 14.29
C ARG A 334 12.82 5.91 13.75
N VAL A 335 12.76 6.75 12.72
CA VAL A 335 13.96 7.22 12.00
C VAL A 335 14.22 8.72 12.13
N GLY A 336 13.40 9.48 12.86
CA GLY A 336 13.58 10.92 13.09
C GLY A 336 13.55 11.74 11.82
N LEU A 337 14.40 12.77 11.75
CA LEU A 337 14.59 13.63 10.59
C LEU A 337 15.01 12.87 9.32
N PHE A 338 15.60 11.66 9.44
CA PHE A 338 15.93 10.84 8.27
C PHE A 338 14.70 10.40 7.48
N TYR A 339 13.50 10.42 8.09
CA TYR A 339 12.25 10.18 7.39
C TYR A 339 12.09 11.10 6.17
N ALA A 340 12.38 12.40 6.32
CA ALA A 340 12.30 13.36 5.21
C ALA A 340 13.29 13.01 4.09
N ILE A 341 14.49 12.53 4.44
CA ILE A 341 15.50 12.08 3.48
C ILE A 341 14.99 10.87 2.70
N PHE A 342 14.36 9.90 3.37
CA PHE A 342 13.74 8.74 2.70
C PHE A 342 12.62 9.17 1.74
N VAL A 343 11.77 10.12 2.14
CA VAL A 343 10.73 10.69 1.26
C VAL A 343 11.35 11.36 0.02
N CYS A 344 12.37 12.19 0.21
CA CYS A 344 13.07 12.86 -0.89
C CYS A 344 13.77 11.86 -1.82
N ALA A 345 14.44 10.85 -1.28
CA ALA A 345 15.10 9.80 -2.05
C ALA A 345 14.09 9.01 -2.89
N TYR A 346 12.96 8.62 -2.29
CA TYR A 346 11.88 7.95 -2.99
C TYR A 346 11.32 8.82 -4.13
N ALA A 347 11.01 10.09 -3.84
CA ALA A 347 10.48 11.03 -4.84
C ALA A 347 11.46 11.24 -6.01
N ALA A 348 12.76 11.39 -5.72
CA ALA A 348 13.79 11.52 -6.74
C ALA A 348 13.86 10.29 -7.65
N MET A 349 13.77 9.09 -7.08
CA MET A 349 13.76 7.84 -7.84
C MET A 349 12.48 7.64 -8.66
N ALA A 350 11.34 8.12 -8.17
CA ALA A 350 10.06 8.07 -8.88
C ALA A 350 9.92 9.11 -9.99
N LEU A 351 10.65 10.23 -9.93
CA LEU A 351 10.51 11.34 -10.87
C LEU A 351 10.84 10.94 -12.31
N ARG A 352 11.95 10.22 -12.53
CA ARG A 352 12.37 9.80 -13.89
C ARG A 352 11.38 8.83 -14.53
N PRO A 353 10.94 7.72 -13.87
CA PRO A 353 9.88 6.87 -14.39
C PRO A 353 8.58 7.62 -14.65
N TRP A 354 8.17 8.52 -13.74
CA TRP A 354 6.97 9.33 -13.88
C TRP A 354 6.99 10.21 -15.15
N GLN A 355 8.10 10.93 -15.39
CA GLN A 355 8.26 11.79 -16.57
C GLN A 355 8.20 11.02 -17.89
N ARG A 356 8.46 9.71 -17.89
CA ARG A 356 8.42 8.85 -19.08
C ARG A 356 7.02 8.32 -19.41
N ILE A 357 6.04 8.50 -18.53
CA ILE A 357 4.67 8.04 -18.79
C ILE A 357 4.04 9.01 -19.77
N ASP A 358 3.77 8.58 -21.00
CA ASP A 358 3.17 9.46 -22.02
C ASP A 358 1.62 9.42 -22.01
N ARG A 359 1.03 8.30 -21.59
CA ARG A 359 -0.43 8.11 -21.62
C ARG A 359 -1.10 8.65 -20.37
N MET A 360 -2.09 9.52 -20.56
CA MET A 360 -2.92 10.07 -19.48
C MET A 360 -3.61 8.98 -18.66
N GLU A 361 -4.06 7.90 -19.31
CA GLU A 361 -4.59 6.70 -18.65
C GLU A 361 -3.60 6.14 -17.62
N HIS A 362 -2.35 5.86 -18.01
CA HIS A 362 -1.37 5.31 -17.07
C HIS A 362 -1.00 6.31 -15.96
N ARG A 363 -0.96 7.61 -16.27
CA ARG A 363 -0.72 8.66 -15.26
C ARG A 363 -1.84 8.71 -14.24
N SER A 364 -3.10 8.61 -14.66
CA SER A 364 -4.24 8.65 -13.73
C SER A 364 -4.27 7.45 -12.80
N LEU A 365 -3.90 6.25 -13.29
CA LEU A 365 -3.77 5.06 -12.45
C LEU A 365 -2.72 5.26 -11.34
N VAL A 366 -1.51 5.68 -11.72
CA VAL A 366 -0.41 5.89 -10.78
C VAL A 366 -0.74 7.02 -9.79
N LEU A 367 -1.31 8.14 -10.28
CA LEU A 367 -1.71 9.27 -9.45
C LEU A 367 -2.78 8.88 -8.43
N GLY A 368 -3.81 8.13 -8.85
CA GLY A 368 -4.89 7.69 -7.97
C GLY A 368 -4.35 6.88 -6.80
N VAL A 369 -3.45 5.95 -7.06
CA VAL A 369 -2.84 5.14 -6.01
C VAL A 369 -1.98 5.99 -5.07
N TYR A 370 -1.22 6.98 -5.56
CA TYR A 370 -0.49 7.90 -4.68
C TYR A 370 -1.39 8.75 -3.80
N ILE A 371 -2.49 9.29 -4.34
CA ILE A 371 -3.45 10.09 -3.56
C ILE A 371 -4.03 9.22 -2.43
N LEU A 372 -4.41 7.98 -2.74
CA LEU A 372 -4.88 7.02 -1.74
C LEU A 372 -3.85 6.84 -0.61
N TYR A 373 -2.58 6.61 -0.94
CA TYR A 373 -1.54 6.42 0.08
C TYR A 373 -1.22 7.67 0.86
N PHE A 374 -1.22 8.83 0.21
CA PHE A 374 -1.03 10.10 0.90
C PHE A 374 -2.14 10.35 1.93
N LEU A 375 -3.39 10.02 1.60
CA LEU A 375 -4.52 10.11 2.53
C LEU A 375 -4.47 9.07 3.66
N GLN A 376 -3.82 7.93 3.43
CA GLN A 376 -3.63 6.89 4.46
C GLN A 376 -2.38 7.08 5.32
N ALA A 377 -1.41 7.86 4.86
CA ALA A 377 -0.13 8.05 5.54
C ALA A 377 -0.28 8.43 7.03
N PRO A 378 -1.23 9.31 7.44
CA PRO A 378 -1.39 9.67 8.85
C PRO A 378 -1.72 8.51 9.80
N THR A 379 -2.19 7.37 9.29
CA THR A 379 -2.52 6.19 10.11
C THR A 379 -1.67 4.97 9.81
N ASN A 380 -1.28 4.76 8.55
CA ASN A 380 -0.63 3.53 8.13
C ASN A 380 0.88 3.70 7.87
N GLY A 381 1.37 4.94 7.91
CA GLY A 381 2.73 5.28 7.51
C GLY A 381 2.81 5.40 5.99
N PHE A 382 3.93 5.89 5.50
CA PHE A 382 4.16 5.96 4.06
C PHE A 382 4.93 4.74 3.56
N PHE A 383 5.92 4.24 4.31
CA PHE A 383 6.86 3.23 3.82
C PHE A 383 6.72 1.86 4.51
N TYR A 384 6.61 1.84 5.84
CA TYR A 384 6.82 0.65 6.67
C TYR A 384 5.90 -0.53 6.31
N ARG A 385 4.63 -0.25 6.00
CA ARG A 385 3.63 -1.26 5.61
C ARG A 385 3.44 -1.41 4.10
N PHE A 386 4.01 -0.49 3.30
CA PHE A 386 3.70 -0.35 1.87
C PHE A 386 4.89 -0.63 0.94
N GLY A 387 5.94 -1.28 1.43
CA GLY A 387 7.12 -1.56 0.62
C GLY A 387 6.84 -2.30 -0.69
N PHE A 388 6.00 -3.34 -0.66
CA PHE A 388 5.60 -4.02 -1.90
C PHE A 388 4.78 -3.11 -2.82
N VAL A 389 3.97 -2.19 -2.26
CA VAL A 389 3.15 -1.27 -3.06
C VAL A 389 4.03 -0.29 -3.81
N HIS A 390 5.08 0.21 -3.15
CA HIS A 390 6.08 1.05 -3.79
C HIS A 390 6.82 0.32 -4.91
N ALA A 391 7.16 -0.96 -4.70
CA ALA A 391 7.70 -1.81 -5.75
C ALA A 391 6.71 -1.94 -6.92
N PHE A 392 5.43 -2.17 -6.65
CA PHE A 392 4.38 -2.25 -7.67
C PHE A 392 4.15 -0.92 -8.41
N LEU A 393 4.13 0.21 -7.72
CA LEU A 393 3.96 1.54 -8.31
C LEU A 393 5.09 1.86 -9.28
N LEU A 394 6.35 1.65 -8.86
CA LEU A 394 7.50 1.87 -9.73
C LEU A 394 7.57 0.85 -10.88
N LEU A 395 7.10 -0.38 -10.66
CA LEU A 395 6.90 -1.37 -11.73
C LEU A 395 5.87 -0.88 -12.76
N LEU A 396 4.76 -0.32 -12.30
CA LEU A 396 3.70 0.23 -13.15
C LEU A 396 4.21 1.42 -13.96
N MET A 397 4.94 2.35 -13.33
CA MET A 397 5.55 3.50 -14.02
C MET A 397 6.55 3.06 -15.08
N THR A 398 7.44 2.12 -14.75
CA THR A 398 8.47 1.63 -15.68
C THR A 398 7.85 0.85 -16.83
N ALA A 399 6.80 0.06 -16.60
CA ALA A 399 6.02 -0.59 -17.65
C ALA A 399 5.32 0.45 -18.56
N ALA A 400 4.74 1.49 -17.95
CA ALA A 400 4.03 2.53 -18.68
C ALA A 400 4.95 3.41 -19.56
N GLY A 401 6.20 3.61 -19.16
CA GLY A 401 7.18 4.42 -19.88
C GLY A 401 7.92 3.73 -21.02
N GLN A 402 7.74 2.42 -21.23
CA GLN A 402 8.44 1.66 -22.30
C GLN A 402 7.90 1.91 -23.72
N HIS A 403 6.83 2.68 -23.88
CA HIS A 403 6.24 2.97 -25.21
C HIS A 403 6.94 4.09 -25.99
N ARG A 404 7.90 4.80 -25.39
CA ARG A 404 8.77 5.72 -26.14
C ARG A 404 9.74 4.90 -26.98
N LYS A 405 9.43 4.71 -28.27
CA LYS A 405 10.50 4.50 -29.26
C LYS A 405 11.51 5.63 -29.03
N PRO A 406 12.84 5.37 -28.98
CA PRO A 406 13.80 6.46 -29.09
C PRO A 406 13.41 7.26 -30.34
N SER A 407 13.11 8.54 -30.15
CA SER A 407 12.76 9.43 -31.25
C SER A 407 13.82 9.28 -32.32
N SER A 408 13.41 8.98 -33.55
CA SER A 408 14.28 8.81 -34.73
C SER A 408 15.03 10.09 -35.14
N ALA A 409 15.15 11.06 -34.24
CA ALA A 409 15.87 12.31 -34.42
C ALA A 409 17.39 12.16 -34.30
N TYR A 410 17.91 10.96 -34.04
CA TYR A 410 19.36 10.66 -33.97
C TYR A 410 19.87 9.72 -35.07
N LEU A 411 19.05 9.42 -36.08
CA LEU A 411 19.48 8.79 -37.33
C LEU A 411 19.41 9.80 -38.47
N ALA A 412 19.98 10.99 -38.26
CA ALA A 412 20.53 11.74 -39.38
C ALA A 412 21.78 10.96 -39.81
N SER A 413 21.66 10.21 -40.90
CA SER A 413 22.80 9.63 -41.60
C SER A 413 23.82 10.76 -41.88
N PRO A 414 25.11 10.58 -41.62
CA PRO A 414 26.09 11.46 -42.21
C PRO A 414 25.99 11.23 -43.73
N GLN A 415 25.51 12.24 -44.46
CA GLN A 415 25.69 12.28 -45.91
C GLN A 415 27.19 12.08 -46.18
N PRO A 416 27.60 11.17 -47.07
CA PRO A 416 28.99 11.10 -47.48
C PRO A 416 29.36 12.44 -48.11
N ALA A 417 30.44 13.04 -47.60
CA ALA A 417 30.98 14.28 -48.10
C ALA A 417 31.11 14.21 -49.62
N ALA A 418 30.43 15.13 -50.31
CA ALA A 418 30.64 15.36 -51.72
C ALA A 418 32.13 15.61 -51.95
N SER A 419 32.73 14.83 -52.84
CA SER A 419 34.08 15.01 -53.35
C SER A 419 34.24 16.44 -53.89
N ILE A 420 35.13 17.21 -53.28
CA ILE A 420 35.61 18.48 -53.83
C ILE A 420 36.77 18.15 -54.76
N ARG A 421 36.62 18.58 -56.02
CA ARG A 421 37.71 18.72 -57.01
C ARG A 421 38.64 19.85 -56.63
#